data_AF-A0A8T0M9W1-F1
#
_entry.id   AF-A0A8T0M9W1-F1
#
_cell.length_a   1.000
_cell.length_b   1.000
_cell.length_c   1.000
_cell.angle_alpha   90.00
_cell.angle_beta   90.00
_cell.angle_gamma   90.00
#
_symmetry.space_group_name_H-M   'P 1'
#
loop_
_entity.id
_entity.type
_entity.pdbx_description
1 polymer ?
#
loop_
_entity_poly.entity_id
_entity_poly.type
_entity_poly.pdbx_seq_one_letter_code
_entity_poly.pdbx_strand_id
1 'polypeptide(L)'
;MPWQVPRDISSSSQGTVPTKMMNGNVLEPTNSLVGPMLTDLYQITMVYAYWKVGRHNDHAVFDLFFRKNPFHGEYTVFAGLEEALAMVNTFKFTASDIAYLREVLPHAEDGFFEWLARIDCSDIKVYAIKEGSIVFPRIPLVRIEGSLGVGQLLETPLLNLLNFASLVTTNATRFKKAAGADKKLLEFGLRRAQGPDGGLSASRYSYMAGFAGTSNVLAGKLHKIPIMGTHAHAFVQAHTSLDDVKVTTIDGKNFLEIVLKYRNELGHTQTNDGELAAFIAYAVAFPDAFLALVDTYDTLSSGVPNFICVALALHELGHRPAGIRLDSGDLSYLSKRCRSAFITASECYGIDYFKELNITASNDINEPVLNSLNEQRHEINSYGIGTHLVTCQAQPALGMVYKLVEINGEPRIKLSQDVSKVTIPGRKEAFRLIGANGKPLLDLMTGCSEKEPQVGEKMLCRNPFDELRRAYVTPSKIIPLHSLFWDGANGGLVGELPTLEERRQYVTEQFELIREDVVRSLNPTPYKVSVSNELYEFIHDLWMKEYPVKELE
;
A
#
# COMPACT_ATOMS: atom_id res chain seq x y z
N MET A 1 30.19 -28.06 -24.45
CA MET A 1 30.89 -29.01 -23.55
C MET A 1 29.97 -29.26 -22.36
N PRO A 2 29.54 -30.51 -22.12
CA PRO A 2 28.54 -30.82 -21.10
C PRO A 2 29.23 -31.06 -19.75
N TRP A 3 28.76 -30.40 -18.69
CA TRP A 3 29.23 -30.68 -17.33
C TRP A 3 28.23 -31.57 -16.59
N GLN A 4 28.79 -32.59 -15.96
CA GLN A 4 28.17 -33.80 -15.43
C GLN A 4 27.41 -33.56 -14.12
N VAL A 5 26.37 -34.36 -13.93
CA VAL A 5 25.67 -34.61 -12.66
C VAL A 5 26.44 -35.65 -11.86
N PRO A 6 26.57 -35.52 -10.52
CA PRO A 6 26.76 -36.66 -9.64
C PRO A 6 25.50 -36.96 -8.80
N ARG A 7 25.19 -38.25 -8.69
CA ARG A 7 24.21 -38.84 -7.77
C ARG A 7 24.91 -39.41 -6.52
N ASP A 8 24.07 -39.68 -5.53
CA ASP A 8 24.19 -40.53 -4.31
C ASP A 8 24.60 -39.85 -3.00
N ILE A 9 24.13 -40.21 -1.79
CA ILE A 9 22.88 -40.74 -1.16
C ILE A 9 23.23 -40.86 0.36
N SER A 10 22.26 -40.60 1.26
CA SER A 10 22.18 -40.94 2.72
C SER A 10 23.15 -40.22 3.68
N SER A 11 22.84 -39.84 4.93
CA SER A 11 21.85 -40.27 5.93
C SER A 11 21.53 -39.19 7.00
N SER A 12 20.31 -39.24 7.53
CA SER A 12 19.73 -38.65 8.76
C SER A 12 20.58 -37.84 9.77
N SER A 13 20.12 -36.62 10.07
CA SER A 13 19.97 -36.11 11.46
C SER A 13 19.01 -34.91 11.48
N GLN A 14 18.12 -34.89 12.47
CA GLN A 14 17.14 -33.85 12.75
C GLN A 14 17.76 -32.44 12.78
N GLY A 15 17.11 -31.51 12.10
CA GLY A 15 17.45 -30.08 12.14
C GLY A 15 16.45 -29.30 11.31
N THR A 16 15.61 -28.52 11.99
CA THR A 16 14.75 -27.49 11.39
C THR A 16 15.61 -26.56 10.52
N VAL A 17 15.37 -26.58 9.21
CA VAL A 17 16.06 -25.72 8.25
C VAL A 17 15.42 -24.32 8.31
N PRO A 18 16.14 -23.24 8.64
CA PRO A 18 15.59 -21.90 8.58
C PRO A 18 15.60 -21.40 7.13
N THR A 19 14.43 -20.94 6.68
CA THR A 19 14.18 -20.26 5.42
C THR A 19 14.94 -18.92 5.42
N LYS A 20 15.99 -18.79 4.60
CA LYS A 20 16.84 -17.58 4.56
C LYS A 20 16.34 -16.59 3.52
N MET A 21 16.14 -15.35 3.94
CA MET A 21 16.24 -14.15 3.09
C MET A 21 17.55 -13.41 3.38
N MET A 22 17.96 -12.52 2.47
CA MET A 22 19.25 -11.79 2.42
C MET A 22 19.67 -10.96 3.67
N ASN A 23 19.01 -11.06 4.82
CA ASN A 23 19.39 -10.36 6.06
C ASN A 23 19.22 -11.16 7.36
N GLY A 24 19.31 -12.50 7.34
CA GLY A 24 19.45 -13.28 8.59
C GLY A 24 18.30 -13.20 9.61
N ASN A 25 17.20 -12.51 9.29
CA ASN A 25 15.99 -12.46 10.09
C ASN A 25 14.97 -13.46 9.54
N VAL A 26 14.27 -14.13 10.45
CA VAL A 26 13.07 -14.92 10.18
C VAL A 26 12.01 -14.01 9.54
N LEU A 27 11.20 -14.52 8.61
CA LEU A 27 10.08 -13.77 8.03
C LEU A 27 9.00 -13.58 9.12
N GLU A 28 8.94 -12.41 9.72
CA GLU A 28 8.05 -12.09 10.85
C GLU A 28 7.25 -10.81 10.59
N PRO A 29 5.99 -10.70 11.06
CA PRO A 29 5.18 -9.50 10.89
C PRO A 29 5.84 -8.28 11.56
N THR A 30 5.69 -7.09 10.96
CA THR A 30 6.22 -5.86 11.57
C THR A 30 5.49 -5.46 12.85
N ASN A 31 4.22 -5.87 12.98
CA ASN A 31 3.41 -5.65 14.17
C ASN A 31 3.21 -6.97 14.92
N SER A 32 3.69 -7.03 16.16
CA SER A 32 3.61 -8.21 17.02
C SER A 32 2.17 -8.61 17.41
N LEU A 33 1.17 -7.77 17.13
CA LEU A 33 -0.25 -8.09 17.33
C LEU A 33 -0.82 -8.96 16.20
N VAL A 34 -0.10 -9.12 15.09
CA VAL A 34 -0.54 -9.91 13.94
C VAL A 34 -0.24 -11.39 14.21
N GLY A 35 -1.29 -12.13 14.51
CA GLY A 35 -1.22 -13.56 14.82
C GLY A 35 -2.61 -14.19 14.91
N PRO A 36 -2.73 -15.42 15.43
CA PRO A 36 -4.00 -16.14 15.46
C PRO A 36 -5.08 -15.50 16.34
N MET A 37 -4.69 -14.68 17.32
CA MET A 37 -5.62 -13.92 18.16
C MET A 37 -6.16 -12.66 17.49
N LEU A 38 -5.61 -12.24 16.34
CA LEU A 38 -6.21 -11.19 15.48
C LEU A 38 -7.38 -11.79 14.72
N THR A 39 -8.42 -12.15 15.45
CA THR A 39 -9.57 -12.88 14.94
C THR A 39 -10.83 -12.50 15.70
N ASP A 40 -11.98 -12.79 15.10
CA ASP A 40 -13.26 -12.68 15.78
C ASP A 40 -13.55 -13.97 16.57
N LEU A 41 -14.28 -13.84 17.70
CA LEU A 41 -14.65 -15.00 18.52
C LEU A 41 -15.39 -16.08 17.71
N TYR A 42 -16.22 -15.68 16.75
CA TYR A 42 -16.99 -16.63 15.93
C TYR A 42 -16.09 -17.53 15.06
N GLN A 43 -14.87 -17.09 14.73
CA GLN A 43 -13.91 -17.94 14.02
C GLN A 43 -13.49 -19.12 14.90
N ILE A 44 -13.17 -18.86 16.17
CA ILE A 44 -12.79 -19.92 17.13
C ILE A 44 -13.96 -20.86 17.39
N THR A 45 -15.19 -20.35 17.55
CA THR A 45 -16.35 -21.21 17.81
C THR A 45 -16.76 -22.04 16.60
N MET A 46 -16.64 -21.53 15.37
CA MET A 46 -16.82 -22.33 14.15
C MET A 46 -15.77 -23.43 14.04
N VAL A 47 -14.51 -23.12 14.33
CA VAL A 47 -13.42 -24.11 14.30
C VAL A 47 -13.59 -25.15 15.40
N TYR A 48 -14.06 -24.77 16.59
CA TYR A 48 -14.47 -25.72 17.62
C TYR A 48 -15.60 -26.63 17.12
N ALA A 49 -16.61 -26.09 16.45
CA ALA A 49 -17.69 -26.90 15.88
C ALA A 49 -17.15 -27.89 14.84
N TYR A 50 -16.27 -27.46 13.92
CA TYR A 50 -15.59 -28.36 12.98
C TYR A 50 -14.75 -29.41 13.70
N TRP A 51 -14.07 -29.03 14.78
CA TRP A 51 -13.28 -29.95 15.58
C TRP A 51 -14.15 -31.03 16.22
N LYS A 52 -15.24 -30.60 16.85
CA LYS A 52 -16.21 -31.45 17.57
C LYS A 52 -16.83 -32.53 16.68
N VAL A 53 -17.10 -32.21 15.42
CA VAL A 53 -17.66 -33.17 14.45
C VAL A 53 -16.60 -33.84 13.56
N GLY A 54 -15.31 -33.67 13.87
CA GLY A 54 -14.22 -34.34 13.15
C GLY A 54 -13.93 -33.82 11.74
N ARG A 55 -14.37 -32.60 11.41
CA ARG A 55 -14.23 -31.98 10.07
C ARG A 55 -13.10 -30.96 9.93
N HIS A 56 -12.46 -30.59 11.04
CA HIS A 56 -11.38 -29.60 11.06
C HIS A 56 -10.19 -29.93 10.13
N ASN A 57 -9.99 -31.21 9.77
CA ASN A 57 -8.95 -31.66 8.85
C ASN A 57 -9.46 -31.93 7.42
N ASP A 58 -10.74 -31.64 7.12
CA ASP A 58 -11.23 -31.67 5.73
C ASP A 58 -10.35 -30.74 4.86
N HIS A 59 -10.04 -31.16 3.64
CA HIS A 59 -9.27 -30.32 2.71
C HIS A 59 -10.16 -29.23 2.12
N ALA A 60 -9.83 -27.97 2.37
CA ALA A 60 -10.61 -26.81 1.95
C ALA A 60 -9.82 -25.91 1.01
N VAL A 61 -10.53 -25.26 0.07
CA VAL A 61 -9.99 -24.19 -0.77
C VAL A 61 -10.78 -22.92 -0.51
N PHE A 62 -10.07 -21.84 -0.18
CA PHE A 62 -10.65 -20.52 0.04
C PHE A 62 -10.07 -19.49 -0.93
N ASP A 63 -10.92 -18.64 -1.47
CA ASP A 63 -10.53 -17.50 -2.30
C ASP A 63 -10.74 -16.17 -1.56
N LEU A 64 -9.75 -15.30 -1.72
CA LEU A 64 -9.71 -13.95 -1.18
C LEU A 64 -9.78 -12.94 -2.33
N PHE A 65 -10.87 -12.19 -2.45
CA PHE A 65 -11.10 -11.25 -3.57
C PHE A 65 -11.95 -10.06 -3.13
N PHE A 66 -12.08 -9.02 -3.96
CA PHE A 66 -12.98 -7.89 -3.70
C PHE A 66 -14.06 -7.76 -4.77
N ARG A 67 -15.15 -7.06 -4.47
CA ARG A 67 -16.32 -6.97 -5.38
C ARG A 67 -16.37 -5.72 -6.24
N LYS A 68 -15.72 -4.63 -5.81
CA LYS A 68 -15.71 -3.34 -6.51
C LYS A 68 -14.35 -2.67 -6.30
N ASN A 69 -13.83 -2.05 -7.35
CA ASN A 69 -12.67 -1.17 -7.22
C ASN A 69 -12.99 0.01 -6.30
N PRO A 70 -12.02 0.51 -5.52
CA PRO A 70 -12.24 1.59 -4.58
C PRO A 70 -12.27 2.96 -5.28
N PHE A 71 -12.75 3.98 -4.57
CA PHE A 71 -12.70 5.39 -5.00
C PHE A 71 -13.40 5.66 -6.34
N HIS A 72 -14.44 4.89 -6.66
CA HIS A 72 -15.13 4.93 -7.95
C HIS A 72 -14.20 4.77 -9.17
N GLY A 73 -13.03 4.15 -8.98
CA GLY A 73 -12.10 3.82 -10.06
C GLY A 73 -12.40 2.47 -10.70
N GLU A 74 -11.56 2.07 -11.66
CA GLU A 74 -11.65 0.76 -12.33
C GLU A 74 -10.41 -0.11 -12.15
N TYR A 75 -9.55 0.22 -11.19
CA TYR A 75 -8.39 -0.58 -10.83
C TYR A 75 -8.13 -0.58 -9.32
N THR A 76 -7.42 -1.61 -8.86
CA THR A 76 -6.84 -1.74 -7.52
C THR A 76 -5.40 -2.21 -7.67
N VAL A 77 -4.48 -1.73 -6.84
CA VAL A 77 -3.10 -2.26 -6.76
C VAL A 77 -3.04 -3.23 -5.59
N PHE A 78 -2.68 -4.48 -5.86
CA PHE A 78 -2.59 -5.52 -4.83
C PHE A 78 -1.37 -5.30 -3.93
N ALA A 79 -1.58 -5.30 -2.62
CA ALA A 79 -0.54 -5.11 -1.61
C ALA A 79 -0.88 -5.84 -0.30
N GLY A 80 0.13 -6.04 0.55
CA GLY A 80 0.07 -6.71 1.85
C GLY A 80 0.61 -8.13 1.87
N LEU A 81 1.13 -8.64 0.76
CA LEU A 81 1.46 -10.07 0.62
C LEU A 81 2.62 -10.49 1.54
N GLU A 82 3.67 -9.67 1.66
CA GLU A 82 4.80 -9.99 2.54
C GLU A 82 4.38 -10.10 4.01
N GLU A 83 3.56 -9.18 4.53
CA GLU A 83 3.04 -9.25 5.90
C GLU A 83 2.11 -10.45 6.10
N ALA A 84 1.28 -10.76 5.09
CA ALA A 84 0.42 -11.93 5.13
C ALA A 84 1.23 -13.24 5.19
N LEU A 85 2.30 -13.37 4.40
CA LEU A 85 3.19 -14.53 4.43
C LEU A 85 3.99 -14.60 5.72
N ALA A 86 4.39 -13.46 6.29
CA ALA A 86 5.04 -13.41 7.58
C ALA A 86 4.13 -13.88 8.71
N MET A 87 2.85 -13.47 8.68
CA MET A 87 1.83 -13.96 9.61
C MET A 87 1.62 -15.46 9.50
N VAL A 88 1.55 -15.99 8.27
CA VAL A 88 1.45 -17.44 8.01
C VAL A 88 2.68 -18.18 8.53
N ASN A 89 3.88 -17.62 8.36
CA ASN A 89 5.14 -18.22 8.82
C ASN A 89 5.23 -18.31 10.36
N THR A 90 4.67 -17.34 11.08
CA THR A 90 4.71 -17.30 12.55
C THR A 90 3.38 -17.69 13.20
N PHE A 91 2.45 -18.27 12.45
CA PHE A 91 1.10 -18.55 12.94
C PHE A 91 1.11 -19.62 14.02
N LYS A 92 0.95 -19.19 15.29
CA LYS A 92 0.90 -20.11 16.43
C LYS A 92 0.24 -19.47 17.64
N PHE A 93 -0.62 -20.20 18.34
CA PHE A 93 -1.18 -19.76 19.61
C PHE A 93 -0.14 -19.87 20.72
N THR A 94 -0.03 -18.83 21.54
CA THR A 94 0.83 -18.85 22.72
C THR A 94 0.14 -19.57 23.89
N ALA A 95 0.92 -19.98 24.90
CA ALA A 95 0.35 -20.59 26.11
C ALA A 95 -0.66 -19.65 26.82
N SER A 96 -0.41 -18.33 26.81
CA SER A 96 -1.33 -17.34 27.34
C SER A 96 -2.62 -17.25 26.51
N ASP A 97 -2.54 -17.34 25.18
CA ASP A 97 -3.73 -17.32 24.33
C ASP A 97 -4.62 -18.53 24.61
N ILE A 98 -4.02 -19.71 24.75
CA ILE A 98 -4.75 -20.94 25.07
C ILE A 98 -5.40 -20.87 26.45
N ALA A 99 -4.70 -20.34 27.46
CA ALA A 99 -5.26 -20.13 28.79
C ALA A 99 -6.48 -19.21 28.73
N TYR A 100 -6.38 -18.08 28.02
CA TYR A 100 -7.49 -17.15 27.84
C TYR A 100 -8.67 -17.78 27.08
N LEU A 101 -8.43 -18.51 26.00
CA LEU A 101 -9.49 -19.16 25.23
C LEU A 101 -10.25 -20.22 26.05
N ARG A 102 -9.60 -20.88 27.01
CA ARG A 102 -10.27 -21.79 27.97
C ARG A 102 -11.25 -21.05 28.87
N GLU A 103 -10.92 -19.83 29.29
CA GLU A 103 -11.83 -18.99 30.08
C GLU A 103 -13.01 -18.50 29.23
N VAL A 104 -12.76 -18.15 27.96
CA VAL A 104 -13.80 -17.66 27.02
C VAL A 104 -14.75 -18.77 26.57
N LEU A 105 -14.25 -20.01 26.44
CA LEU A 105 -15.01 -21.17 25.97
C LEU A 105 -15.03 -22.29 27.03
N PRO A 106 -15.66 -22.07 28.21
CA PRO A 106 -15.63 -23.03 29.31
C PRO A 106 -16.37 -24.36 29.01
N HIS A 107 -17.15 -24.40 27.93
CA HIS A 107 -17.87 -25.59 27.47
C HIS A 107 -17.10 -26.40 26.41
N ALA A 108 -15.99 -25.88 25.88
CA ALA A 108 -15.20 -26.59 24.89
C ALA A 108 -14.31 -27.65 25.57
N GLU A 109 -14.08 -28.78 24.90
CA GLU A 109 -13.26 -29.85 25.46
C GLU A 109 -11.77 -29.50 25.50
N ASP A 110 -11.05 -30.03 26.50
CA ASP A 110 -9.60 -29.87 26.64
C ASP A 110 -8.82 -30.25 25.38
N GLY A 111 -9.25 -31.31 24.69
CA GLY A 111 -8.64 -31.77 23.45
C GLY A 111 -8.66 -30.74 22.31
N PHE A 112 -9.65 -29.84 22.29
CA PHE A 112 -9.68 -28.74 21.32
C PHE A 112 -8.57 -27.72 21.59
N PHE A 113 -8.34 -27.38 22.85
CA PHE A 113 -7.28 -26.44 23.24
C PHE A 113 -5.88 -27.04 23.05
N GLU A 114 -5.73 -28.35 23.30
CA GLU A 114 -4.50 -29.08 22.97
C GLU A 114 -4.23 -29.12 21.45
N TRP A 115 -5.29 -29.18 20.64
CA TRP A 115 -5.18 -29.07 19.20
C TRP A 115 -4.78 -27.65 18.79
N LEU A 116 -5.46 -26.60 19.27
CA LEU A 116 -5.12 -25.20 19.01
C LEU A 116 -3.67 -24.85 19.40
N ALA A 117 -3.15 -25.42 20.50
CA ALA A 117 -1.77 -25.20 20.94
C ALA A 117 -0.72 -25.79 19.98
N ARG A 118 -1.11 -26.75 19.13
CA ARG A 118 -0.23 -27.50 18.23
C ARG A 118 -0.32 -27.07 16.77
N ILE A 119 -1.43 -26.46 16.35
CA ILE A 119 -1.58 -26.05 14.96
C ILE A 119 -0.59 -24.96 14.56
N ASP A 120 -0.22 -25.01 13.29
CA ASP A 120 0.55 -24.03 12.54
C ASP A 120 0.09 -24.08 11.07
N CYS A 121 0.83 -23.46 10.15
CA CYS A 121 0.53 -23.47 8.72
C CYS A 121 1.32 -24.52 7.92
N SER A 122 1.73 -25.63 8.54
CA SER A 122 2.50 -26.70 7.89
C SER A 122 1.70 -27.50 6.84
N ASP A 123 0.38 -27.47 6.87
CA ASP A 123 -0.50 -28.12 5.88
C ASP A 123 -1.15 -27.14 4.89
N ILE A 124 -0.76 -25.86 4.97
CA ILE A 124 -1.32 -24.78 4.16
C ILE A 124 -0.46 -24.53 2.93
N LYS A 125 -1.11 -24.27 1.80
CA LYS A 125 -0.55 -23.64 0.61
C LYS A 125 -1.17 -22.27 0.38
N VAL A 126 -0.34 -21.30 0.03
CA VAL A 126 -0.77 -19.94 -0.34
C VAL A 126 -0.36 -19.66 -1.77
N TYR A 127 -1.36 -19.54 -2.65
CA TYR A 127 -1.17 -19.00 -3.99
C TYR A 127 -1.63 -17.56 -4.01
N ALA A 128 -0.88 -16.67 -4.66
CA ALA A 128 -1.25 -15.27 -4.72
C ALA A 128 -0.89 -14.65 -6.07
N ILE A 129 -1.56 -13.55 -6.38
CA ILE A 129 -1.11 -12.61 -7.40
C ILE A 129 0.14 -11.90 -6.89
N LYS A 130 1.12 -11.65 -7.76
CA LYS A 130 2.32 -10.91 -7.39
C LYS A 130 1.96 -9.52 -6.83
N GLU A 131 2.53 -9.18 -5.68
CA GLU A 131 2.35 -7.87 -5.04
C GLU A 131 2.78 -6.72 -5.98
N GLY A 132 2.02 -5.62 -5.98
CA GLY A 132 2.17 -4.49 -6.90
C GLY A 132 1.40 -4.64 -8.22
N SER A 133 0.79 -5.80 -8.49
CA SER A 133 -0.03 -6.00 -9.70
C SER A 133 -1.28 -5.14 -9.68
N ILE A 134 -1.68 -4.62 -10.85
CA ILE A 134 -3.03 -4.08 -11.03
C ILE A 134 -4.00 -5.26 -11.12
N VAL A 135 -5.01 -5.28 -10.24
CA VAL A 135 -5.97 -6.36 -10.06
C VAL A 135 -7.41 -5.86 -10.13
N PHE A 136 -8.34 -6.78 -10.36
CA PHE A 136 -9.73 -6.47 -10.66
C PHE A 136 -10.72 -7.29 -9.82
N PRO A 137 -11.96 -6.80 -9.66
CA PRO A 137 -12.95 -7.47 -8.84
C PRO A 137 -13.18 -8.94 -9.22
N ARG A 138 -13.44 -9.78 -8.21
CA ARG A 138 -13.76 -11.22 -8.32
C ARG A 138 -12.65 -12.15 -8.76
N ILE A 139 -11.53 -11.64 -9.27
CA ILE A 139 -10.34 -12.46 -9.42
C ILE A 139 -9.81 -12.80 -8.02
N PRO A 140 -9.57 -14.08 -7.69
CA PRO A 140 -8.90 -14.45 -6.45
C PRO A 140 -7.54 -13.76 -6.39
N LEU A 141 -7.28 -12.94 -5.38
CA LEU A 141 -5.99 -12.31 -5.16
C LEU A 141 -5.06 -13.26 -4.40
N VAL A 142 -5.63 -13.97 -3.42
CA VAL A 142 -4.99 -15.01 -2.64
C VAL A 142 -5.92 -16.22 -2.60
N ARG A 143 -5.34 -17.40 -2.73
CA ARG A 143 -6.01 -18.70 -2.58
C ARG A 143 -5.30 -19.49 -1.50
N ILE A 144 -6.06 -19.97 -0.53
CA ILE A 144 -5.59 -20.80 0.58
C ILE A 144 -6.09 -22.22 0.33
N GLU A 145 -5.18 -23.19 0.34
CA GLU A 145 -5.51 -24.63 0.23
C GLU A 145 -4.90 -25.35 1.44
N GLY A 146 -5.66 -26.22 2.11
CA GLY A 146 -5.19 -26.97 3.28
C GLY A 146 -6.32 -27.38 4.23
N SER A 147 -6.04 -27.58 5.52
CA SER A 147 -7.09 -27.98 6.47
C SER A 147 -8.15 -26.89 6.68
N LEU A 148 -9.40 -27.32 6.78
CA LEU A 148 -10.56 -26.45 7.01
C LEU A 148 -10.39 -25.60 8.28
N GLY A 149 -9.89 -26.20 9.38
CA GLY A 149 -9.72 -25.52 10.66
C GLY A 149 -8.70 -24.38 10.58
N VAL A 150 -7.49 -24.65 10.09
CA VAL A 150 -6.44 -23.63 9.96
C VAL A 150 -6.83 -22.61 8.89
N GLY A 151 -7.31 -23.05 7.73
CA GLY A 151 -7.77 -22.17 6.66
C GLY A 151 -8.88 -21.22 7.08
N GLN A 152 -9.77 -21.62 8.00
CA GLN A 152 -10.80 -20.73 8.56
C GLN A 152 -10.22 -19.66 9.49
N LEU A 153 -9.23 -20.01 10.33
CA LEU A 153 -8.58 -19.06 11.25
C LEU A 153 -7.76 -17.99 10.53
N LEU A 154 -7.32 -18.25 9.30
CA LEU A 154 -6.56 -17.29 8.50
C LEU A 154 -7.44 -16.16 7.91
N GLU A 155 -8.77 -16.31 7.89
CA GLU A 155 -9.69 -15.35 7.25
C GLU A 155 -9.50 -13.92 7.77
N THR A 156 -9.67 -13.70 9.07
CA THR A 156 -9.66 -12.36 9.68
C THR A 156 -8.30 -11.66 9.55
N PRO A 157 -7.15 -12.28 9.91
CA PRO A 157 -5.86 -11.59 9.80
C PRO A 157 -5.46 -11.31 8.35
N LEU A 158 -5.73 -12.24 7.40
CA LEU A 158 -5.47 -11.98 5.98
C LEU A 158 -6.33 -10.82 5.45
N LEU A 159 -7.62 -10.78 5.79
CA LEU A 159 -8.49 -9.69 5.38
C LEU A 159 -8.01 -8.36 5.97
N ASN A 160 -7.56 -8.32 7.22
CA ASN A 160 -7.07 -7.10 7.86
C ASN A 160 -5.86 -6.52 7.12
N LEU A 161 -4.84 -7.37 6.88
CA LEU A 161 -3.58 -6.98 6.24
C LEU A 161 -3.79 -6.56 4.78
N LEU A 162 -4.47 -7.39 3.98
CA LEU A 162 -4.56 -7.20 2.54
C LEU A 162 -5.53 -6.07 2.14
N ASN A 163 -6.62 -5.87 2.89
CA ASN A 163 -7.57 -4.78 2.60
C ASN A 163 -6.87 -3.43 2.73
N PHE A 164 -6.23 -3.17 3.88
CA PHE A 164 -5.66 -1.86 4.17
C PHE A 164 -4.50 -1.55 3.22
N ALA A 165 -3.58 -2.51 3.06
CA ALA A 165 -2.43 -2.37 2.18
C ALA A 165 -2.83 -2.04 0.74
N SER A 166 -3.75 -2.84 0.16
CA SER A 166 -4.19 -2.64 -1.22
C SER A 166 -4.95 -1.34 -1.41
N LEU A 167 -5.78 -0.95 -0.42
CA LEU A 167 -6.51 0.31 -0.43
C LEU A 167 -5.58 1.52 -0.41
N VAL A 168 -4.61 1.55 0.53
CA VAL A 168 -3.66 2.66 0.66
C VAL A 168 -2.76 2.77 -0.57
N THR A 169 -2.25 1.64 -1.06
CA THR A 169 -1.44 1.62 -2.30
C THR A 169 -2.23 2.22 -3.45
N THR A 170 -3.49 1.79 -3.63
CA THR A 170 -4.37 2.30 -4.69
C THR A 170 -4.67 3.79 -4.51
N ASN A 171 -4.90 4.25 -3.28
CA ASN A 171 -5.10 5.67 -2.99
C ASN A 171 -3.84 6.47 -3.37
N ALA A 172 -2.67 6.04 -2.90
CA ALA A 172 -1.39 6.67 -3.18
C ALA A 172 -1.09 6.76 -4.70
N THR A 173 -1.38 5.72 -5.49
CA THR A 173 -1.19 5.80 -6.95
C THR A 173 -2.13 6.82 -7.61
N ARG A 174 -3.36 6.98 -7.10
CA ARG A 174 -4.29 8.02 -7.57
C ARG A 174 -3.77 9.42 -7.25
N PHE A 175 -3.26 9.63 -6.04
CA PHE A 175 -2.56 10.86 -5.67
C PHE A 175 -1.36 11.16 -6.57
N LYS A 176 -0.53 10.14 -6.86
CA LYS A 176 0.63 10.30 -7.75
C LYS A 176 0.21 10.67 -9.17
N LYS A 177 -0.88 10.09 -9.66
CA LYS A 177 -1.46 10.46 -10.96
C LYS A 177 -2.02 11.87 -10.98
N ALA A 178 -2.77 12.26 -9.93
CA ALA A 178 -3.36 13.60 -9.83
C ALA A 178 -2.29 14.69 -9.67
N ALA A 179 -1.20 14.44 -8.96
CA ALA A 179 -0.12 15.41 -8.78
C ALA A 179 0.71 15.64 -10.04
N GLY A 180 0.87 14.61 -10.88
CA GLY A 180 1.75 14.65 -12.06
C GLY A 180 3.10 13.97 -11.84
N ALA A 181 3.74 13.62 -12.96
CA ALA A 181 4.99 12.86 -12.96
C ALA A 181 6.16 13.63 -12.34
N ASP A 182 6.21 14.95 -12.55
CA ASP A 182 7.27 15.87 -12.12
C ASP A 182 7.22 16.24 -10.62
N LYS A 183 6.09 15.98 -9.94
CA LYS A 183 5.92 16.34 -8.54
C LYS A 183 6.38 15.24 -7.59
N LYS A 184 7.06 15.62 -6.50
CA LYS A 184 7.41 14.70 -5.41
C LYS A 184 6.29 14.65 -4.37
N LEU A 185 5.87 13.45 -3.99
CA LEU A 185 4.87 13.25 -2.93
C LEU A 185 5.51 12.66 -1.69
N LEU A 186 5.18 13.18 -0.52
CA LEU A 186 5.69 12.76 0.79
C LEU A 186 4.51 12.37 1.68
N GLU A 187 4.65 11.25 2.39
CA GLU A 187 3.62 10.75 3.31
C GLU A 187 3.83 11.35 4.71
N PHE A 188 2.94 12.27 5.11
CA PHE A 188 2.98 13.04 6.37
C PHE A 188 1.77 12.76 7.28
N GLY A 189 1.14 11.60 7.14
CA GLY A 189 -0.13 11.26 7.76
C GLY A 189 -0.03 10.49 9.08
N LEU A 190 1.14 10.03 9.51
CA LEU A 190 1.32 9.21 10.73
C LEU A 190 0.42 9.63 11.92
N ARG A 191 0.37 10.93 12.23
CA ARG A 191 -0.40 11.48 13.38
C ARG A 191 -1.93 11.35 13.27
N ARG A 192 -2.47 10.98 12.10
CA ARG A 192 -3.90 10.78 11.81
C ARG A 192 -4.21 9.35 11.37
N ALA A 193 -3.20 8.51 11.22
CA ALA A 193 -3.39 7.13 10.80
C ALA A 193 -4.17 6.32 11.85
N GLN A 194 -4.86 5.28 11.40
CA GLN A 194 -5.78 4.51 12.24
C GLN A 194 -5.04 3.37 12.96
N GLY A 195 -4.93 3.47 14.29
CA GLY A 195 -4.30 2.45 15.12
C GLY A 195 -2.76 2.51 15.15
N PRO A 196 -2.12 1.65 15.97
CA PRO A 196 -0.68 1.69 16.19
C PRO A 196 0.14 1.32 14.94
N ASP A 197 -0.40 0.48 14.04
CA ASP A 197 0.30 0.06 12.81
C ASP A 197 -0.14 0.83 11.57
N GLY A 198 -1.33 1.47 11.58
CA GLY A 198 -1.88 2.11 10.38
C GLY A 198 -0.94 3.15 9.76
N GLY A 199 -0.15 3.84 10.58
CA GLY A 199 0.86 4.79 10.09
C GLY A 199 2.08 4.11 9.47
N LEU A 200 2.58 3.03 10.06
CA LEU A 200 3.71 2.25 9.54
C LEU A 200 3.36 1.60 8.20
N SER A 201 2.23 0.90 8.17
CA SER A 201 1.69 0.29 6.97
C SER A 201 1.42 1.35 5.88
N ALA A 202 0.80 2.48 6.22
CA ALA A 202 0.52 3.50 5.22
C ALA A 202 1.78 4.11 4.60
N SER A 203 2.84 4.35 5.39
CA SER A 203 4.13 4.82 4.87
C SER A 203 4.73 3.85 3.86
N ARG A 204 4.74 2.55 4.19
CA ARG A 204 5.27 1.48 3.32
C ARG A 204 4.55 1.40 1.99
N TYR A 205 3.22 1.31 2.03
CA TYR A 205 2.41 1.12 0.84
C TYR A 205 2.28 2.39 -0.01
N SER A 206 2.38 3.58 0.60
CA SER A 206 2.51 4.83 -0.16
C SER A 206 3.84 4.93 -0.89
N TYR A 207 4.94 4.50 -0.26
CA TYR A 207 6.25 4.44 -0.92
C TYR A 207 6.26 3.44 -2.08
N MET A 208 5.68 2.25 -1.87
CA MET A 208 5.50 1.26 -2.94
C MET A 208 4.70 1.81 -4.12
N ALA A 209 3.69 2.66 -3.87
CA ALA A 209 2.91 3.33 -4.91
C ALA A 209 3.65 4.47 -5.65
N GLY A 210 4.86 4.84 -5.22
CA GLY A 210 5.68 5.84 -5.89
C GLY A 210 5.87 7.16 -5.12
N PHE A 211 5.47 7.26 -3.85
CA PHE A 211 5.82 8.42 -3.01
C PHE A 211 7.34 8.48 -2.80
N ALA A 212 7.91 9.67 -2.70
CA ALA A 212 9.36 9.88 -2.60
C ALA A 212 9.93 9.59 -1.20
N GLY A 213 9.10 9.68 -0.15
CA GLY A 213 9.53 9.46 1.23
C GLY A 213 8.39 9.64 2.22
N THR A 214 8.72 9.52 3.50
CA THR A 214 7.78 9.62 4.63
C THR A 214 8.37 10.44 5.78
N SER A 215 7.49 11.01 6.62
CA SER A 215 7.88 11.55 7.93
C SER A 215 8.01 10.49 9.03
N ASN A 216 7.56 9.26 8.78
CA ASN A 216 7.51 8.18 9.75
C ASN A 216 8.90 7.54 9.95
N VAL A 217 9.58 7.95 11.01
CA VAL A 217 10.92 7.46 11.36
C VAL A 217 10.98 5.95 11.51
N LEU A 218 9.94 5.31 12.08
CA LEU A 218 9.91 3.86 12.25
C LEU A 218 9.83 3.14 10.89
N ALA A 219 9.07 3.69 9.94
CA ALA A 219 9.01 3.16 8.58
C ALA A 219 10.37 3.27 7.87
N GLY A 220 11.10 4.37 8.06
CA GLY A 220 12.47 4.50 7.55
C GLY A 220 13.42 3.46 8.15
N LYS A 221 13.33 3.20 9.46
CA LYS A 221 14.14 2.17 10.13
C LYS A 221 13.84 0.76 9.62
N LEU A 222 12.56 0.38 9.52
CA LEU A 222 12.16 -1.00 9.20
C LEU A 222 12.22 -1.29 7.70
N HIS A 223 11.85 -0.32 6.85
CA HIS A 223 11.68 -0.52 5.42
C HIS A 223 12.68 0.24 4.56
N LYS A 224 13.65 0.95 5.16
CA LYS A 224 14.67 1.76 4.47
C LYS A 224 14.07 2.83 3.55
N ILE A 225 12.88 3.31 3.89
CA ILE A 225 12.20 4.39 3.16
C ILE A 225 12.91 5.72 3.49
N PRO A 226 13.18 6.59 2.49
CA PRO A 226 13.72 7.92 2.74
C PRO A 226 12.87 8.73 3.71
N ILE A 227 13.50 9.23 4.77
CA ILE A 227 12.86 10.10 5.76
C ILE A 227 12.99 11.54 5.31
N MET A 228 11.85 12.22 5.24
CA MET A 228 11.76 13.64 4.89
C MET A 228 10.92 14.35 5.93
N GLY A 229 11.34 15.54 6.32
CA GLY A 229 10.64 16.36 7.31
C GLY A 229 11.21 17.77 7.37
N THR A 230 10.49 18.63 8.07
CA THR A 230 10.87 20.02 8.35
C THR A 230 10.64 20.29 9.83
N HIS A 231 10.75 21.54 10.26
CA HIS A 231 10.17 21.98 11.53
C HIS A 231 8.65 22.24 11.44
N ALA A 232 8.01 22.40 12.59
CA ALA A 232 6.58 22.66 12.75
C ALA A 232 6.32 24.08 13.28
N HIS A 233 5.06 24.54 13.22
CA HIS A 233 4.68 25.86 13.74
C HIS A 233 5.08 26.06 15.20
N ALA A 234 4.95 25.02 16.04
CA ALA A 234 5.37 25.09 17.45
C ALA A 234 6.86 25.43 17.63
N PHE A 235 7.73 25.00 16.71
CA PHE A 235 9.15 25.38 16.74
C PHE A 235 9.34 26.87 16.43
N VAL A 236 8.59 27.40 15.45
CA VAL A 236 8.63 28.83 15.11
C VAL A 236 8.10 29.67 16.28
N GLN A 237 6.94 29.30 16.83
CA GLN A 237 6.29 30.00 17.93
C GLN A 237 7.05 29.93 19.27
N ALA A 238 7.99 28.99 19.42
CA ALA A 238 8.83 28.89 20.60
C ALA A 238 9.86 30.03 20.70
N HIS A 239 10.05 30.79 19.63
CA HIS A 239 10.98 31.92 19.56
C HIS A 239 10.17 33.22 19.57
N THR A 240 10.56 34.14 20.45
CA THR A 240 9.87 35.42 20.67
C THR A 240 10.66 36.61 20.15
N SER A 241 12.00 36.51 20.16
CA SER A 241 12.90 37.54 19.64
C SER A 241 14.21 36.94 19.16
N LEU A 242 15.06 37.79 18.55
CA LEU A 242 16.42 37.41 18.14
C LEU A 242 17.32 37.02 19.31
N ASP A 243 17.01 37.42 20.54
CA ASP A 243 17.77 37.05 21.73
C ASP A 243 17.68 35.55 22.03
N ASP A 244 16.68 34.85 21.48
CA ASP A 244 16.53 33.40 21.60
C ASP A 244 17.60 32.63 20.79
N VAL A 245 18.27 33.27 19.83
CA VAL A 245 19.38 32.68 19.07
C VAL A 245 20.66 32.65 19.91
N LYS A 246 20.88 31.56 20.65
CA LYS A 246 22.07 31.41 21.50
C LYS A 246 23.34 31.00 20.74
N VAL A 247 23.18 30.27 19.65
CA VAL A 247 24.28 29.88 18.77
C VAL A 247 24.15 30.68 17.48
N THR A 248 25.09 31.58 17.25
CA THR A 248 25.03 32.56 16.17
C THR A 248 26.03 32.28 15.06
N THR A 249 26.76 31.16 15.13
CA THR A 249 27.86 30.86 14.20
C THR A 249 27.61 29.60 13.38
N ILE A 250 28.06 29.66 12.13
CA ILE A 250 28.20 28.52 11.22
C ILE A 250 29.62 28.59 10.66
N ASP A 251 30.36 27.49 10.69
CA ASP A 251 31.77 27.41 10.24
C ASP A 251 32.68 28.51 10.82
N GLY A 252 32.45 28.87 12.08
CA GLY A 252 33.23 29.88 12.80
C GLY A 252 32.94 31.33 12.41
N LYS A 253 31.97 31.58 11.51
CA LYS A 253 31.54 32.93 11.10
C LYS A 253 30.22 33.32 11.77
N ASN A 254 30.05 34.59 12.10
CA ASN A 254 28.83 35.12 12.74
C ASN A 254 27.66 35.15 11.75
N PHE A 255 26.92 34.06 11.68
CA PHE A 255 25.78 33.87 10.81
C PHE A 255 24.64 34.84 11.10
N LEU A 256 24.35 35.12 12.38
CA LEU A 256 23.32 36.09 12.77
C LEU A 256 23.60 37.49 12.17
N GLU A 257 24.85 37.93 12.24
CA GLU A 257 25.25 39.23 11.70
C GLU A 257 25.08 39.32 10.18
N ILE A 258 25.42 38.25 9.45
CA ILE A 258 25.21 38.14 7.99
C ILE A 258 23.71 38.17 7.66
N VAL A 259 22.89 37.45 8.41
CA VAL A 259 21.43 37.47 8.22
C VAL A 259 20.85 38.87 8.45
N LEU A 260 21.30 39.57 9.49
CA LEU A 260 20.84 40.93 9.78
C LEU A 260 21.32 41.96 8.74
N LYS A 261 22.52 41.77 8.19
CA LYS A 261 23.02 42.54 7.03
C LYS A 261 22.04 42.43 5.86
N TYR A 262 21.69 41.21 5.44
CA TYR A 262 20.74 41.01 4.34
C TYR A 262 19.33 41.50 4.67
N ARG A 263 18.87 41.32 5.91
CA ARG A 263 17.56 41.83 6.36
C ARG A 263 17.46 43.34 6.22
N ASN A 264 18.52 44.07 6.57
CA ASN A 264 18.59 45.52 6.42
C ASN A 264 18.68 45.93 4.94
N GLU A 265 19.53 45.26 4.16
CA GLU A 265 19.73 45.54 2.73
C GLU A 265 18.43 45.38 1.92
N LEU A 266 17.64 44.34 2.24
CA LEU A 266 16.36 44.05 1.59
C LEU A 266 15.18 44.86 2.16
N GLY A 267 15.39 45.67 3.21
CA GLY A 267 14.33 46.43 3.86
C GLY A 267 13.29 45.58 4.59
N HIS A 268 13.66 44.38 5.04
CA HIS A 268 12.79 43.42 5.72
C HIS A 268 12.80 43.58 7.25
N THR A 269 12.96 44.80 7.74
CA THR A 269 13.07 45.09 9.19
C THR A 269 11.75 45.02 9.95
N GLN A 270 10.61 44.94 9.24
CA GLN A 270 9.27 44.83 9.82
C GLN A 270 8.74 43.39 9.90
N THR A 271 9.54 42.41 9.48
CA THR A 271 9.19 40.99 9.60
C THR A 271 9.19 40.53 11.05
N ASN A 272 8.58 39.38 11.37
CA ASN A 272 8.55 38.87 12.74
C ASN A 272 9.95 38.42 13.20
N ASP A 273 10.42 38.96 14.33
CA ASP A 273 11.74 38.66 14.89
C ASP A 273 11.86 37.24 15.42
N GLY A 274 10.82 36.72 16.08
CA GLY A 274 10.77 35.34 16.57
C GLY A 274 10.82 34.32 15.42
N GLU A 275 10.11 34.59 14.32
CA GLU A 275 10.15 33.76 13.12
C GLU A 275 11.54 33.74 12.48
N LEU A 276 12.20 34.90 12.38
CA LEU A 276 13.58 34.98 11.90
C LEU A 276 14.53 34.22 12.83
N ALA A 277 14.39 34.40 14.15
CA ALA A 277 15.18 33.69 15.15
C ALA A 277 15.05 32.17 15.00
N ALA A 278 13.83 31.67 14.81
CA ALA A 278 13.58 30.26 14.58
C ALA A 278 14.26 29.75 13.29
N PHE A 279 14.19 30.52 12.19
CA PHE A 279 14.85 30.14 10.95
C PHE A 279 16.37 30.10 11.08
N ILE A 280 16.95 31.07 11.78
CA ILE A 280 18.39 31.09 12.08
C ILE A 280 18.75 29.86 12.93
N ALA A 281 18.01 29.59 14.00
CA ALA A 281 18.25 28.46 14.87
C ALA A 281 18.20 27.11 14.11
N TYR A 282 17.24 26.96 13.19
CA TYR A 282 17.16 25.75 12.36
C TYR A 282 18.29 25.67 11.34
N ALA A 283 18.63 26.78 10.68
CA ALA A 283 19.71 26.84 9.70
C ALA A 283 21.09 26.57 10.32
N VAL A 284 21.33 27.01 11.56
CA VAL A 284 22.56 26.70 12.31
C VAL A 284 22.71 25.19 12.54
N ALA A 285 21.60 24.49 12.82
CA ALA A 285 21.61 23.05 13.03
C ALA A 285 21.67 22.25 11.70
N PHE A 286 21.04 22.77 10.64
CA PHE A 286 20.82 22.06 9.38
C PHE A 286 21.07 22.95 8.15
N PRO A 287 22.29 23.45 7.93
CA PRO A 287 22.56 24.49 6.94
C PRO A 287 22.29 24.05 5.50
N ASP A 288 22.57 22.78 5.17
CA ASP A 288 22.34 22.21 3.83
C ASP A 288 20.96 21.55 3.65
N ALA A 289 20.14 21.53 4.70
CA ALA A 289 18.80 20.94 4.70
C ALA A 289 17.71 21.92 5.17
N PHE A 290 18.03 23.22 5.22
CA PHE A 290 17.13 24.25 5.71
C PHE A 290 15.89 24.40 4.80
N LEU A 291 14.74 23.89 5.27
CA LEU A 291 13.43 24.00 4.64
C LEU A 291 12.48 24.74 5.58
N ALA A 292 12.17 26.00 5.27
CA ALA A 292 11.47 26.91 6.18
C ALA A 292 9.95 26.80 6.08
N LEU A 293 9.27 26.67 7.22
CA LEU A 293 7.82 26.85 7.33
C LEU A 293 7.47 28.33 7.42
N VAL A 294 6.94 28.89 6.33
CA VAL A 294 6.87 30.35 6.15
C VAL A 294 5.50 30.99 6.44
N ASP A 295 4.51 30.21 6.86
CA ASP A 295 3.13 30.68 7.04
C ASP A 295 2.67 30.66 8.51
N THR A 296 3.61 30.82 9.46
CA THR A 296 3.25 30.90 10.88
C THR A 296 2.55 32.21 11.24
N TYR A 297 3.03 33.33 10.68
CA TYR A 297 2.44 34.66 10.90
C TYR A 297 1.85 35.25 9.62
N ASP A 298 2.70 35.46 8.59
CA ASP A 298 2.26 35.89 7.27
C ASP A 298 3.30 35.46 6.22
N THR A 299 2.85 34.73 5.20
CA THR A 299 3.74 34.15 4.18
C THR A 299 4.53 35.19 3.41
N LEU A 300 3.88 36.25 2.94
CA LEU A 300 4.48 37.17 1.97
C LEU A 300 5.11 38.40 2.64
N SER A 301 4.65 38.73 3.85
CA SER A 301 5.07 39.91 4.61
C SER A 301 6.07 39.59 5.70
N SER A 302 6.22 38.31 6.09
CA SER A 302 7.16 37.88 7.14
C SER A 302 7.98 36.66 6.74
N GLY A 303 7.35 35.51 6.50
CA GLY A 303 8.06 34.24 6.39
C GLY A 303 8.96 34.13 5.16
N VAL A 304 8.46 34.41 3.95
CA VAL A 304 9.29 34.39 2.73
C VAL A 304 10.40 35.45 2.78
N PRO A 305 10.14 36.71 3.17
CA PRO A 305 11.18 37.69 3.44
C PRO A 305 12.28 37.21 4.40
N ASN A 306 11.90 36.65 5.55
CA ASN A 306 12.83 36.10 6.54
C ASN A 306 13.63 34.92 5.97
N PHE A 307 12.97 34.02 5.24
CA PHE A 307 13.64 32.90 4.58
C PHE A 307 14.71 33.38 3.59
N ILE A 308 14.41 34.39 2.75
CA ILE A 308 15.38 34.92 1.77
C ILE A 308 16.63 35.48 2.47
N CYS A 309 16.46 36.20 3.59
CA CYS A 309 17.58 36.72 4.38
C CYS A 309 18.50 35.58 4.87
N VAL A 310 17.90 34.51 5.40
CA VAL A 310 18.63 33.33 5.89
C VAL A 310 19.26 32.55 4.74
N ALA A 311 18.55 32.40 3.62
CA ALA A 311 19.02 31.70 2.42
C ALA A 311 20.25 32.39 1.79
N LEU A 312 20.24 33.72 1.70
CA LEU A 312 21.39 34.49 1.20
C LEU A 312 22.59 34.37 2.15
N ALA A 313 22.35 34.44 3.45
CA ALA A 313 23.41 34.24 4.44
C ALA A 313 24.03 32.84 4.35
N LEU A 314 23.20 31.79 4.18
CA LEU A 314 23.70 30.42 3.97
C LEU A 314 24.53 30.32 2.69
N HIS A 315 24.07 30.95 1.60
CA HIS A 315 24.81 31.00 0.34
C HIS A 315 26.18 31.69 0.49
N GLU A 316 26.26 32.82 1.21
CA GLU A 316 27.51 33.53 1.50
C GLU A 316 28.51 32.63 2.26
N LEU A 317 28.00 31.69 3.05
CA LEU A 317 28.79 30.70 3.78
C LEU A 317 29.10 29.42 3.00
N GLY A 318 28.58 29.27 1.77
CA GLY A 318 28.83 28.10 0.92
C GLY A 318 27.81 26.96 1.08
N HIS A 319 26.76 27.16 1.88
CA HIS A 319 25.66 26.20 2.06
C HIS A 319 24.51 26.44 1.09
N ARG A 320 23.66 25.43 0.93
CA ARG A 320 22.46 25.52 0.09
C ARG A 320 21.19 25.23 0.88
N PRO A 321 20.27 26.20 1.03
CA PRO A 321 18.98 25.93 1.63
C PRO A 321 18.12 25.02 0.74
N ALA A 322 17.25 24.23 1.35
CA ALA A 322 16.37 23.31 0.64
C ALA A 322 15.14 24.00 0.05
N GLY A 323 14.59 25.04 0.70
CA GLY A 323 13.46 25.82 0.18
C GLY A 323 12.44 26.23 1.25
N ILE A 324 11.16 26.28 0.89
CA ILE A 324 10.06 26.64 1.79
C ILE A 324 8.93 25.61 1.84
N ARG A 325 8.14 25.63 2.91
CA ARG A 325 6.88 24.90 3.10
C ARG A 325 5.72 25.87 3.33
N LEU A 326 4.64 25.67 2.57
CA LEU A 326 3.33 26.31 2.69
C LEU A 326 2.34 25.30 3.29
N ASP A 327 1.65 25.65 4.37
CA ASP A 327 0.68 24.78 5.06
C ASP A 327 -0.72 25.41 5.14
N SER A 328 -0.95 26.56 4.51
CA SER A 328 -2.23 27.27 4.57
C SER A 328 -2.39 28.30 3.44
N GLY A 329 -3.58 28.89 3.36
CA GLY A 329 -3.92 29.92 2.37
C GLY A 329 -4.17 29.37 0.96
N ASP A 330 -4.26 30.27 -0.02
CA ASP A 330 -4.36 29.91 -1.44
C ASP A 330 -2.99 29.43 -1.94
N LEU A 331 -2.78 28.12 -1.90
CA LEU A 331 -1.51 27.48 -2.28
C LEU A 331 -1.08 27.79 -3.72
N SER A 332 -2.03 27.98 -4.64
CA SER A 332 -1.73 28.32 -6.04
C SER A 332 -1.18 29.73 -6.14
N TYR A 333 -1.90 30.71 -5.57
CA TYR A 333 -1.47 32.09 -5.53
C TYR A 333 -0.14 32.24 -4.78
N LEU A 334 -0.05 31.68 -3.57
CA LEU A 334 1.13 31.80 -2.72
C LEU A 334 2.36 31.17 -3.37
N SER A 335 2.24 29.98 -3.98
CA SER A 335 3.39 29.34 -4.66
C SER A 335 3.96 30.23 -5.77
N LYS A 336 3.12 30.88 -6.58
CA LYS A 336 3.55 31.79 -7.64
C LYS A 336 4.23 33.03 -7.08
N ARG A 337 3.68 33.61 -6.01
CA ARG A 337 4.29 34.77 -5.34
C ARG A 337 5.64 34.42 -4.73
N CYS A 338 5.76 33.24 -4.11
CA CYS A 338 7.03 32.74 -3.57
C CYS A 338 8.06 32.52 -4.69
N ARG A 339 7.68 31.85 -5.78
CA ARG A 339 8.56 31.66 -6.95
C ARG A 339 9.03 32.99 -7.53
N SER A 340 8.14 33.97 -7.67
CA SER A 340 8.50 35.31 -8.12
C SER A 340 9.52 35.96 -7.19
N ALA A 341 9.36 35.85 -5.87
CA ALA A 341 10.32 36.38 -4.91
C ALA A 341 11.69 35.70 -5.03
N PHE A 342 11.72 34.38 -5.26
CA PHE A 342 12.97 33.64 -5.50
C PHE A 342 13.67 34.04 -6.80
N ILE A 343 12.90 34.27 -7.87
CA ILE A 343 13.46 34.77 -9.14
C ILE A 343 14.05 36.16 -8.95
N THR A 344 13.35 37.08 -8.27
CA THR A 344 13.87 38.41 -7.97
C THR A 344 15.16 38.34 -7.16
N ALA A 345 15.20 37.55 -6.08
CA ALA A 345 16.41 37.37 -5.29
C ALA A 345 17.56 36.75 -6.12
N SER A 346 17.25 35.77 -6.98
CA SER A 346 18.21 35.19 -7.91
C SER A 346 18.84 36.24 -8.83
N GLU A 347 18.02 37.09 -9.43
CA GLU A 347 18.47 38.14 -10.35
C GLU A 347 19.25 39.25 -9.65
N CYS A 348 18.79 39.69 -8.46
CA CYS A 348 19.46 40.73 -7.68
C CYS A 348 20.86 40.32 -7.20
N TYR A 349 21.04 39.05 -6.82
CA TYR A 349 22.30 38.56 -6.24
C TYR A 349 23.13 37.68 -7.19
N GLY A 350 22.64 37.41 -8.40
CA GLY A 350 23.33 36.55 -9.37
C GLY A 350 23.41 35.08 -8.95
N ILE A 351 22.39 34.57 -8.24
CA ILE A 351 22.38 33.21 -7.68
C ILE A 351 21.34 32.35 -8.41
N ASP A 352 21.75 31.68 -9.50
CA ASP A 352 20.79 31.02 -10.40
C ASP A 352 19.92 29.94 -9.75
N TYR A 353 20.48 29.14 -8.82
CA TYR A 353 19.72 28.04 -8.21
C TYR A 353 18.54 28.51 -7.33
N PHE A 354 18.48 29.80 -6.96
CA PHE A 354 17.33 30.32 -6.22
C PHE A 354 16.02 30.17 -7.01
N LYS A 355 16.09 30.29 -8.36
CA LYS A 355 14.93 30.09 -9.25
C LYS A 355 14.31 28.70 -9.09
N GLU A 356 15.08 27.73 -8.64
CA GLU A 356 14.71 26.31 -8.53
C GLU A 356 14.47 25.85 -7.08
N LEU A 357 14.54 26.77 -6.09
CA LEU A 357 14.29 26.41 -4.69
C LEU A 357 12.95 25.71 -4.51
N ASN A 358 12.96 24.66 -3.70
CA ASN A 358 11.81 23.78 -3.57
C ASN A 358 10.67 24.49 -2.82
N ILE A 359 9.48 24.47 -3.41
CA ILE A 359 8.24 24.88 -2.75
C ILE A 359 7.47 23.60 -2.40
N THR A 360 7.37 23.31 -1.10
CA THR A 360 6.53 22.22 -0.59
C THR A 360 5.19 22.76 -0.15
N ALA A 361 4.10 22.11 -0.54
CA ALA A 361 2.77 22.40 0.00
C ALA A 361 2.26 21.24 0.87
N SER A 362 1.60 21.55 1.96
CA SER A 362 0.87 20.60 2.79
C SER A 362 -0.50 21.17 3.18
N ASN A 363 -1.20 20.49 4.08
CA ASN A 363 -2.56 20.77 4.56
C ASN A 363 -3.70 20.40 3.60
N ASP A 364 -4.57 19.49 4.06
CA ASP A 364 -5.78 19.00 3.39
C ASP A 364 -5.64 18.72 1.87
N ILE A 365 -4.45 18.29 1.44
CA ILE A 365 -4.19 17.87 0.06
C ILE A 365 -4.96 16.58 -0.23
N ASN A 366 -5.83 16.64 -1.24
CA ASN A 366 -6.59 15.53 -1.80
C ASN A 366 -6.56 15.56 -3.34
N GLU A 367 -7.08 14.52 -4.00
CA GLU A 367 -7.10 14.44 -5.47
C GLU A 367 -7.78 15.66 -6.14
N PRO A 368 -8.99 16.11 -5.72
CA PRO A 368 -9.58 17.34 -6.26
C PRO A 368 -8.69 18.59 -6.11
N VAL A 369 -8.04 18.76 -4.95
CA VAL A 369 -7.13 19.90 -4.71
C VAL A 369 -5.94 19.83 -5.67
N LEU A 370 -5.31 18.66 -5.83
CA LEU A 370 -4.20 18.48 -6.78
C LEU A 370 -4.60 18.84 -8.22
N ASN A 371 -5.76 18.38 -8.68
CA ASN A 371 -6.26 18.70 -10.02
C ASN A 371 -6.52 20.21 -10.18
N SER A 372 -7.15 20.85 -9.18
CA SER A 372 -7.39 22.29 -9.18
C SER A 372 -6.09 23.10 -9.22
N LEU A 373 -5.06 22.69 -8.46
CA LEU A 373 -3.75 23.33 -8.48
C LEU A 373 -3.11 23.25 -9.88
N ASN A 374 -3.18 22.07 -10.52
CA ASN A 374 -2.66 21.87 -11.87
C ASN A 374 -3.36 22.76 -12.91
N GLU A 375 -4.69 22.85 -12.88
CA GLU A 375 -5.46 23.74 -13.76
C GLU A 375 -5.05 25.20 -13.60
N GLN A 376 -4.71 25.60 -12.38
CA GLN A 376 -4.26 26.94 -12.07
C GLN A 376 -2.78 27.20 -12.36
N ARG A 377 -1.99 26.19 -12.79
CA ARG A 377 -0.56 26.32 -13.08
C ARG A 377 0.24 26.85 -11.89
N HIS A 378 0.09 26.20 -10.75
CA HIS A 378 0.85 26.46 -9.51
C HIS A 378 2.37 26.22 -9.68
N GLU A 379 3.18 26.72 -8.73
CA GLU A 379 4.67 26.64 -8.75
C GLU A 379 5.24 25.66 -7.68
N ILE A 380 4.40 24.74 -7.20
CA ILE A 380 4.75 23.77 -6.15
C ILE A 380 5.56 22.62 -6.76
N ASN A 381 6.61 22.20 -6.07
CA ASN A 381 7.51 21.11 -6.49
C ASN A 381 7.19 19.80 -5.75
N SER A 382 6.76 19.89 -4.49
CA SER A 382 6.47 18.72 -3.66
C SER A 382 5.26 18.90 -2.76
N TYR A 383 4.60 17.80 -2.41
CA TYR A 383 3.44 17.80 -1.51
C TYR A 383 3.67 16.90 -0.30
N GLY A 384 3.39 17.42 0.89
CA GLY A 384 3.24 16.65 2.11
C GLY A 384 1.78 16.29 2.33
N ILE A 385 1.42 15.01 2.19
CA ILE A 385 0.03 14.55 2.21
C ILE A 385 -0.22 13.71 3.46
N GLY A 386 -1.23 14.11 4.23
CA GLY A 386 -1.56 13.52 5.52
C GLY A 386 -2.86 12.72 5.53
N THR A 387 -3.89 13.27 6.17
CA THR A 387 -5.15 12.60 6.53
C THR A 387 -5.81 11.86 5.37
N HIS A 388 -5.99 12.52 4.22
CA HIS A 388 -6.72 11.95 3.08
C HIS A 388 -6.04 10.71 2.48
N LEU A 389 -4.71 10.61 2.61
CA LEU A 389 -3.92 9.49 2.14
C LEU A 389 -4.03 8.31 3.10
N VAL A 390 -3.60 8.50 4.36
CA VAL A 390 -3.40 7.40 5.31
C VAL A 390 -4.69 6.83 5.89
N THR A 391 -5.76 7.63 5.90
CA THR A 391 -7.09 7.15 6.35
C THR A 391 -7.96 6.71 5.18
N CYS A 392 -7.48 6.87 3.93
CA CYS A 392 -8.28 6.69 2.72
C CYS A 392 -9.65 7.36 2.83
N GLN A 393 -9.70 8.61 3.32
CA GLN A 393 -10.93 9.25 3.82
C GLN A 393 -12.13 9.18 2.86
N ALA A 394 -11.90 9.24 1.54
CA ALA A 394 -12.97 9.12 0.54
C ALA A 394 -13.67 7.75 0.58
N GLN A 395 -12.94 6.69 0.93
CA GLN A 395 -13.44 5.33 1.10
C GLN A 395 -12.48 4.55 2.01
N PRO A 396 -12.74 4.46 3.34
CA PRO A 396 -11.77 3.92 4.31
C PRO A 396 -11.70 2.37 4.35
N ALA A 397 -12.34 1.67 3.39
CA ALA A 397 -12.30 0.22 3.28
C ALA A 397 -12.43 -0.23 1.81
N LEU A 398 -11.64 -1.24 1.40
CA LEU A 398 -11.70 -1.81 0.05
C LEU A 398 -12.89 -2.77 -0.11
N GLY A 399 -13.13 -3.62 0.89
CA GLY A 399 -14.19 -4.63 0.84
C GLY A 399 -13.78 -5.94 0.18
N MET A 400 -12.55 -6.40 0.45
CA MET A 400 -12.16 -7.79 0.20
C MET A 400 -13.01 -8.73 1.06
N VAL A 401 -13.18 -9.96 0.58
CA VAL A 401 -13.89 -11.05 1.21
C VAL A 401 -13.10 -12.35 1.06
N TYR A 402 -13.23 -13.22 2.05
CA TYR A 402 -12.67 -14.57 2.08
C TYR A 402 -13.81 -15.58 1.95
N LYS A 403 -13.72 -16.55 1.04
CA LYS A 403 -14.85 -17.45 0.76
C LYS A 403 -14.37 -18.87 0.48
N LEU A 404 -14.98 -19.84 1.16
CA LEU A 404 -14.86 -21.26 0.81
C LEU A 404 -15.43 -21.49 -0.59
N VAL A 405 -14.63 -22.09 -1.47
CA VAL A 405 -15.01 -22.39 -2.86
C VAL A 405 -14.98 -23.89 -3.16
N GLU A 406 -14.30 -24.69 -2.34
CA GLU A 406 -14.22 -26.14 -2.50
C GLU A 406 -13.96 -26.82 -1.15
N ILE A 407 -14.52 -28.01 -0.94
CA ILE A 407 -14.27 -28.85 0.24
C ILE A 407 -14.18 -30.32 -0.19
N ASN A 408 -13.09 -31.01 0.16
CA ASN A 408 -12.80 -32.39 -0.22
C ASN A 408 -12.97 -32.66 -1.73
N GLY A 409 -12.57 -31.70 -2.58
CA GLY A 409 -12.72 -31.76 -4.03
C GLY A 409 -14.10 -31.40 -4.56
N GLU A 410 -15.09 -31.17 -3.69
CA GLU A 410 -16.46 -30.79 -4.06
C GLU A 410 -16.62 -29.26 -4.10
N PRO A 411 -16.95 -28.66 -5.26
CA PRO A 411 -17.16 -27.22 -5.38
C PRO A 411 -18.30 -26.70 -4.51
N ARG A 412 -18.14 -25.49 -3.97
CA ARG A 412 -19.11 -24.79 -3.12
C ARG A 412 -19.45 -23.42 -3.67
N ILE A 413 -20.74 -23.10 -3.67
CA ILE A 413 -21.29 -21.81 -4.07
C ILE A 413 -22.04 -21.17 -2.91
N LYS A 414 -21.82 -19.87 -2.71
CA LYS A 414 -22.62 -19.06 -1.80
C LYS A 414 -23.59 -18.24 -2.63
N LEU A 415 -24.88 -18.56 -2.52
CA LEU A 415 -25.96 -17.82 -3.16
C LEU A 415 -26.39 -16.60 -2.33
N SER A 416 -27.13 -15.68 -2.94
CA SER A 416 -27.49 -14.39 -2.36
C SER A 416 -28.71 -13.81 -3.06
N GLN A 417 -29.56 -13.08 -2.34
CA GLN A 417 -30.62 -12.28 -2.99
C GLN A 417 -30.05 -11.19 -3.89
N ASP A 418 -28.88 -10.65 -3.52
CA ASP A 418 -28.09 -9.81 -4.40
C ASP A 418 -27.15 -10.68 -5.24
N VAL A 419 -27.47 -10.83 -6.53
CA VAL A 419 -26.69 -11.61 -7.51
C VAL A 419 -25.22 -11.20 -7.53
N SER A 420 -24.92 -9.92 -7.29
CA SER A 420 -23.54 -9.44 -7.25
C SER A 420 -22.73 -10.03 -6.09
N LYS A 421 -23.37 -10.63 -5.09
CA LYS A 421 -22.70 -11.28 -3.95
C LYS A 421 -22.60 -12.81 -4.10
N VAL A 422 -23.04 -13.37 -5.23
CA VAL A 422 -22.81 -14.78 -5.55
C VAL A 422 -21.33 -15.02 -5.80
N THR A 423 -20.81 -16.13 -5.28
CA THR A 423 -19.40 -16.54 -5.44
C THR A 423 -19.22 -17.44 -6.65
N ILE A 424 -18.01 -17.47 -7.20
CA ILE A 424 -17.66 -18.39 -8.27
C ILE A 424 -17.11 -19.67 -7.62
N PRO A 425 -17.73 -20.85 -7.84
CA PRO A 425 -17.41 -22.08 -7.14
C PRO A 425 -16.10 -22.73 -7.62
N GLY A 426 -15.60 -23.68 -6.83
CA GLY A 426 -14.48 -24.56 -7.15
C GLY A 426 -13.10 -23.90 -7.06
N ARG A 427 -12.05 -24.71 -7.03
CA ARG A 427 -10.68 -24.25 -7.29
C ARG A 427 -10.58 -23.75 -8.75
N LYS A 428 -10.01 -22.57 -8.94
CA LYS A 428 -9.95 -21.89 -10.25
C LYS A 428 -8.54 -21.48 -10.59
N GLU A 429 -8.22 -21.39 -11.86
CA GLU A 429 -7.02 -20.67 -12.33
C GLU A 429 -7.41 -19.35 -12.99
N ALA A 430 -6.53 -18.36 -12.93
CA ALA A 430 -6.78 -17.04 -13.49
C ALA A 430 -5.63 -16.58 -14.39
N PHE A 431 -6.00 -15.96 -15.51
CA PHE A 431 -5.08 -15.55 -16.57
C PHE A 431 -5.41 -14.16 -17.06
N ARG A 432 -4.39 -13.33 -17.27
CA ARG A 432 -4.51 -12.06 -17.98
C ARG A 432 -4.25 -12.27 -19.46
N LEU A 433 -5.26 -11.99 -20.28
CA LEU A 433 -5.19 -12.11 -21.73
C LEU A 433 -4.72 -10.80 -22.36
N ILE A 434 -3.62 -10.86 -23.12
CA ILE A 434 -3.01 -9.70 -23.76
C ILE A 434 -3.37 -9.68 -25.25
N GLY A 435 -3.86 -8.54 -25.73
CA GLY A 435 -4.22 -8.34 -27.13
C GLY A 435 -3.01 -8.06 -28.02
N ALA A 436 -3.19 -8.10 -29.34
CA ALA A 436 -2.11 -7.89 -30.31
C ALA A 436 -1.39 -6.54 -30.18
N ASN A 437 -2.02 -5.55 -29.53
CA ASN A 437 -1.41 -4.26 -29.21
C ASN A 437 -0.51 -4.29 -27.95
N GLY A 438 -0.26 -5.46 -27.37
CA GLY A 438 0.54 -5.63 -26.15
C GLY A 438 -0.16 -5.21 -24.86
N LYS A 439 -1.45 -4.84 -24.89
CA LYS A 439 -2.21 -4.37 -23.73
C LYS A 439 -3.18 -5.44 -23.19
N PRO A 440 -3.47 -5.44 -21.87
CA PRO A 440 -4.46 -6.34 -21.29
C PRO A 440 -5.86 -6.10 -21.86
N LEU A 441 -6.53 -7.19 -22.28
CA LEU A 441 -7.91 -7.16 -22.78
C LEU A 441 -8.91 -7.47 -21.68
N LEU A 442 -8.67 -8.55 -20.94
CA LEU A 442 -9.48 -9.05 -19.84
C LEU A 442 -8.68 -10.01 -18.95
N ASP A 443 -9.18 -10.23 -17.74
CA ASP A 443 -8.76 -11.34 -16.88
C ASP A 443 -9.81 -12.46 -16.97
N LEU A 444 -9.34 -13.69 -17.24
CA LEU A 444 -10.12 -14.90 -17.46
C LEU A 444 -9.92 -15.86 -16.29
N MET A 445 -11.01 -16.37 -15.72
CA MET A 445 -10.99 -17.50 -14.79
C MET A 445 -11.45 -18.79 -15.49
N THR A 446 -10.78 -19.90 -15.18
CA THR A 446 -11.14 -21.24 -15.64
C THR A 446 -11.24 -22.18 -14.43
N GLY A 447 -12.03 -23.25 -14.53
CA GLY A 447 -12.00 -24.35 -13.59
C GLY A 447 -10.65 -25.06 -13.59
N CYS A 448 -10.29 -25.70 -12.46
CA CYS A 448 -9.00 -26.37 -12.28
C CYS A 448 -8.77 -27.58 -13.19
N SER A 449 -9.83 -28.19 -13.71
CA SER A 449 -9.78 -29.35 -14.63
C SER A 449 -9.85 -28.95 -16.11
N GLU A 450 -10.04 -27.66 -16.41
CA GLU A 450 -10.11 -27.16 -17.78
C GLU A 450 -8.72 -27.04 -18.41
N LYS A 451 -8.67 -27.15 -19.75
CA LYS A 451 -7.45 -26.90 -20.50
C LYS A 451 -7.08 -25.42 -20.40
N GLU A 452 -5.82 -25.14 -20.10
CA GLU A 452 -5.33 -23.75 -20.08
C GLU A 452 -5.52 -23.06 -21.44
N PRO A 453 -5.87 -21.76 -21.43
CA PRO A 453 -6.00 -20.98 -22.65
C PRO A 453 -4.68 -20.94 -23.43
N GLN A 454 -4.75 -20.98 -24.77
CA GLN A 454 -3.57 -20.99 -25.64
C GLN A 454 -3.45 -19.70 -26.46
N VAL A 455 -2.22 -19.27 -26.71
CA VAL A 455 -1.94 -18.11 -27.58
C VAL A 455 -2.42 -18.40 -29.00
N GLY A 456 -3.11 -17.44 -29.62
CA GLY A 456 -3.66 -17.58 -30.96
C GLY A 456 -4.96 -18.40 -31.05
N GLU A 457 -5.39 -19.05 -29.97
CA GLU A 457 -6.65 -19.80 -29.93
C GLU A 457 -7.82 -18.85 -29.63
N LYS A 458 -8.88 -18.91 -30.45
CA LYS A 458 -10.09 -18.09 -30.25
C LYS A 458 -11.00 -18.77 -29.22
N MET A 459 -11.32 -18.06 -28.14
CA MET A 459 -12.18 -18.56 -27.06
C MET A 459 -13.31 -17.60 -26.73
N LEU A 460 -14.43 -18.12 -26.24
CA LEU A 460 -15.55 -17.32 -25.76
C LEU A 460 -15.34 -16.99 -24.27
N CYS A 461 -15.20 -15.70 -23.96
CA CYS A 461 -15.11 -15.21 -22.60
C CYS A 461 -16.44 -14.58 -22.19
N ARG A 462 -16.97 -14.96 -21.03
CA ARG A 462 -18.30 -14.54 -20.56
C ARG A 462 -18.19 -13.85 -19.21
N ASN A 463 -18.95 -12.79 -18.98
CA ASN A 463 -19.14 -12.30 -17.63
C ASN A 463 -19.91 -13.36 -16.82
N PRO A 464 -19.51 -13.67 -15.58
CA PRO A 464 -20.14 -14.74 -14.80
C PRO A 464 -21.59 -14.46 -14.39
N PHE A 465 -22.06 -13.20 -14.44
CA PHE A 465 -23.38 -12.81 -13.91
C PHE A 465 -24.16 -11.86 -14.82
N ASP A 466 -23.66 -11.56 -16.02
CA ASP A 466 -24.30 -10.70 -17.01
C ASP A 466 -24.17 -11.32 -18.40
N GLU A 467 -25.23 -11.98 -18.87
CA GLU A 467 -25.23 -12.75 -20.12
C GLU A 467 -24.99 -11.89 -21.36
N LEU A 468 -25.33 -10.60 -21.29
CA LEU A 468 -25.14 -9.65 -22.39
C LEU A 468 -23.66 -9.29 -22.56
N ARG A 469 -22.83 -9.49 -21.53
CA ARG A 469 -21.40 -9.21 -21.56
C ARG A 469 -20.60 -10.46 -21.89
N ARG A 470 -20.43 -10.71 -23.18
CA ARG A 470 -19.60 -11.80 -23.71
C ARG A 470 -18.82 -11.36 -24.95
N ALA A 471 -17.64 -11.93 -25.16
CA ALA A 471 -16.80 -11.62 -26.30
C ALA A 471 -15.95 -12.82 -26.71
N TYR A 472 -15.67 -12.95 -28.00
CA TYR A 472 -14.60 -13.81 -28.46
C TYR A 472 -13.26 -13.08 -28.32
N VAL A 473 -12.26 -13.78 -27.78
CA VAL A 473 -10.90 -13.25 -27.60
C VAL A 473 -9.91 -14.22 -28.22
N THR A 474 -8.92 -13.67 -28.90
CA THR A 474 -7.74 -14.38 -29.40
C THR A 474 -6.51 -13.70 -28.79
N PRO A 475 -5.93 -14.25 -27.71
CA PRO A 475 -4.82 -13.61 -27.02
C PRO A 475 -3.52 -13.75 -27.83
N SER A 476 -2.72 -12.67 -27.85
CA SER A 476 -1.35 -12.68 -28.37
C SER A 476 -0.33 -13.13 -27.32
N LYS A 477 -0.66 -12.97 -26.04
CA LYS A 477 0.10 -13.45 -24.88
C LYS A 477 -0.86 -13.74 -23.74
N ILE A 478 -0.50 -14.70 -22.91
CA ILE A 478 -1.26 -15.13 -21.74
C ILE A 478 -0.33 -15.05 -20.52
N ILE A 479 -0.82 -14.45 -19.44
CA ILE A 479 -0.06 -14.29 -18.20
C ILE A 479 -0.85 -14.98 -17.09
N PRO A 480 -0.38 -16.12 -16.54
CA PRO A 480 -0.93 -16.70 -15.32
C PRO A 480 -0.84 -15.68 -14.18
N LEU A 481 -1.92 -15.50 -13.43
CA LEU A 481 -1.98 -14.49 -12.38
C LEU A 481 -1.46 -15.02 -11.04
N HIS A 482 -1.68 -16.30 -10.75
CA HIS A 482 -1.29 -16.91 -9.48
C HIS A 482 0.09 -17.54 -9.53
N SER A 483 0.83 -17.41 -8.43
CA SER A 483 2.05 -18.16 -8.15
C SER A 483 1.98 -18.74 -6.74
N LEU A 484 2.63 -19.87 -6.51
CA LEU A 484 2.76 -20.46 -5.17
C LEU A 484 3.81 -19.67 -4.38
N PHE A 485 3.42 -19.10 -3.25
CA PHE A 485 4.30 -18.32 -2.37
C PHE A 485 4.61 -19.01 -1.05
N TRP A 486 3.75 -19.93 -0.60
CA TRP A 486 3.94 -20.71 0.61
C TRP A 486 3.50 -22.15 0.39
N ASP A 487 4.34 -23.09 0.75
CA ASP A 487 4.06 -24.52 0.79
C ASP A 487 4.53 -25.08 2.13
N GLY A 488 3.63 -25.10 3.11
CA GLY A 488 3.95 -25.50 4.48
C GLY A 488 4.57 -26.89 4.56
N ALA A 489 4.10 -27.82 3.72
CA ALA A 489 4.57 -29.20 3.69
C ALA A 489 6.01 -29.31 3.18
N ASN A 490 6.47 -28.30 2.43
CA ASN A 490 7.79 -28.23 1.82
C ASN A 490 8.68 -27.15 2.46
N GLY A 491 8.42 -26.81 3.73
CA GLY A 491 9.28 -25.90 4.51
C GLY A 491 8.90 -24.42 4.43
N GLY A 492 7.70 -24.09 3.93
CA GLY A 492 7.11 -22.75 4.00
C GLY A 492 7.35 -21.92 2.75
N LEU A 493 7.99 -20.76 2.90
CA LEU A 493 8.14 -19.76 1.83
C LEU A 493 8.76 -20.35 0.57
N VAL A 494 8.12 -20.12 -0.58
CA VAL A 494 8.58 -20.58 -1.89
C VAL A 494 9.28 -19.43 -2.62
N GLY A 495 10.59 -19.56 -2.79
CA GLY A 495 11.43 -18.53 -3.43
C GLY A 495 11.78 -17.36 -2.50
N GLU A 496 12.28 -16.29 -3.10
CA GLU A 496 12.61 -15.04 -2.39
C GLU A 496 11.53 -13.98 -2.64
N LEU A 497 11.22 -13.18 -1.62
CA LEU A 497 10.31 -12.06 -1.77
C LEU A 497 11.04 -10.83 -2.33
N PRO A 498 10.43 -10.10 -3.27
CA PRO A 498 11.02 -8.88 -3.80
C PRO A 498 11.14 -7.81 -2.73
N THR A 499 12.23 -7.06 -2.78
CA THR A 499 12.43 -5.86 -1.97
C THR A 499 11.32 -4.84 -2.20
N LEU A 500 11.19 -3.88 -1.26
CA LEU A 500 10.22 -2.80 -1.42
C LEU A 500 10.48 -1.96 -2.68
N GLU A 501 11.75 -1.79 -3.07
CA GLU A 501 12.12 -1.05 -4.28
C GLU A 501 11.78 -1.82 -5.56
N GLU A 502 12.01 -3.14 -5.60
CA GLU A 502 11.58 -3.97 -6.72
C GLU A 502 10.05 -4.00 -6.87
N ARG A 503 9.31 -4.00 -5.76
CA ARG A 503 7.85 -3.87 -5.80
C ARG A 503 7.39 -2.50 -6.28
N ARG A 504 8.04 -1.43 -5.84
CA ARG A 504 7.80 -0.06 -6.31
C ARG A 504 8.02 0.04 -7.83
N GLN A 505 9.13 -0.49 -8.32
CA GLN A 505 9.42 -0.54 -9.75
C GLN A 505 8.38 -1.36 -10.51
N TYR A 506 7.98 -2.51 -9.97
CA TYR A 506 6.95 -3.35 -10.57
C TYR A 506 5.59 -2.64 -10.63
N VAL A 507 5.20 -1.83 -9.63
CA VAL A 507 3.99 -0.99 -9.70
C VAL A 507 4.06 -0.05 -10.91
N THR A 508 5.19 0.64 -11.12
CA THR A 508 5.39 1.51 -12.29
C THR A 508 5.19 0.73 -13.60
N GLU A 509 5.82 -0.44 -13.73
CA GLU A 509 5.69 -1.31 -14.91
C GLU A 509 4.23 -1.74 -15.17
N GLN A 510 3.44 -1.96 -14.11
CA GLN A 510 2.01 -2.28 -14.26
C GLN A 510 1.21 -1.13 -14.84
N PHE A 511 1.50 0.12 -14.45
CA PHE A 511 0.86 1.30 -15.02
C PHE A 511 1.28 1.57 -16.47
N GLU A 512 2.51 1.21 -16.84
CA GLU A 512 2.97 1.24 -18.23
C GLU A 512 2.29 0.16 -19.08
N LEU A 513 2.02 -1.02 -18.49
CA LEU A 513 1.39 -2.14 -19.19
C LEU A 513 -0.12 -1.96 -19.36
N ILE A 514 -0.83 -1.47 -18.34
CA ILE A 514 -2.30 -1.35 -18.38
C ILE A 514 -2.75 -0.33 -19.44
N ARG A 515 -4.04 -0.40 -19.80
CA ARG A 515 -4.65 0.56 -20.71
C ARG A 515 -4.96 1.86 -19.98
N GLU A 516 -4.63 2.98 -20.60
CA GLU A 516 -4.83 4.32 -20.03
C GLU A 516 -6.31 4.60 -19.68
N ASP A 517 -7.24 4.10 -20.50
CA ASP A 517 -8.67 4.33 -20.31
C ASP A 517 -9.24 3.61 -19.08
N VAL A 518 -8.58 2.57 -18.57
CA VAL A 518 -8.94 1.86 -17.33
C VAL A 518 -8.48 2.63 -16.09
N VAL A 519 -7.34 3.32 -16.19
CA VAL A 519 -6.70 4.00 -15.04
C VAL A 519 -6.95 5.50 -14.98
N ARG A 520 -7.70 6.09 -15.93
CA ARG A 520 -8.02 7.53 -15.91
C ARG A 520 -8.92 7.90 -14.73
N SER A 521 -8.79 9.12 -14.23
CA SER A 521 -9.48 9.55 -13.01
C SER A 521 -10.97 9.81 -13.21
N LEU A 522 -11.37 10.27 -14.40
CA LEU A 522 -12.76 10.60 -14.72
C LEU A 522 -13.35 9.57 -15.68
N ASN A 523 -14.48 8.99 -15.30
CA ASN A 523 -15.23 7.99 -16.09
C ASN A 523 -14.34 6.88 -16.69
N PRO A 524 -13.51 6.19 -15.90
CA PRO A 524 -12.68 5.09 -16.42
C PRO A 524 -13.52 4.00 -17.09
N THR A 525 -12.95 3.35 -18.10
CA THR A 525 -13.57 2.21 -18.79
C THR A 525 -13.53 0.99 -17.87
N PRO A 526 -14.66 0.31 -17.64
CA PRO A 526 -14.67 -0.93 -16.87
C PRO A 526 -13.77 -2.00 -17.48
N TYR A 527 -12.90 -2.56 -16.65
CA TYR A 527 -12.07 -3.69 -17.05
C TYR A 527 -12.91 -4.98 -17.10
N LYS A 528 -12.64 -5.83 -18.10
CA LYS A 528 -13.39 -7.07 -18.27
C LYS A 528 -12.81 -8.16 -17.37
N VAL A 529 -13.64 -8.66 -16.47
CA VAL A 529 -13.39 -9.91 -15.74
C VAL A 529 -14.37 -10.95 -16.27
N SER A 530 -13.86 -12.11 -16.68
CA SER A 530 -14.62 -13.13 -17.36
C SER A 530 -14.30 -14.53 -16.85
N VAL A 531 -15.18 -15.46 -17.15
CA VAL A 531 -15.00 -16.91 -16.98
C VAL A 531 -14.99 -17.57 -18.35
N SER A 532 -14.39 -18.77 -18.44
CA SER A 532 -14.53 -19.65 -19.62
C SER A 532 -15.99 -20.04 -19.85
N ASN A 533 -16.28 -20.61 -21.01
CA ASN A 533 -17.64 -21.05 -21.30
C ASN A 533 -18.05 -22.22 -20.39
N GLU A 534 -17.12 -23.15 -20.17
CA GLU A 534 -17.28 -24.33 -19.32
C GLU A 534 -17.52 -23.92 -17.86
N LEU A 535 -16.71 -23.01 -17.31
CA LEU A 535 -16.94 -22.49 -15.96
C LEU A 535 -18.25 -21.69 -15.87
N TYR A 536 -18.62 -20.95 -16.91
CA TYR A 536 -19.90 -20.25 -16.95
C TYR A 536 -21.07 -21.22 -16.82
N GLU A 537 -21.11 -22.27 -17.64
CA GLU A 537 -22.17 -23.29 -17.62
C GLU A 537 -22.20 -23.99 -16.26
N PHE A 538 -21.03 -24.36 -15.74
CA PHE A 538 -20.90 -24.98 -14.42
C PHE A 538 -21.47 -24.12 -13.27
N ILE A 539 -21.24 -22.79 -13.29
CA ILE A 539 -21.81 -21.88 -12.29
C ILE A 539 -23.35 -21.95 -12.30
N HIS A 540 -23.96 -21.93 -13.50
CA HIS A 540 -25.42 -21.91 -13.64
C HIS A 540 -26.03 -23.24 -13.22
N ASP A 541 -25.42 -24.36 -13.62
CA ASP A 541 -25.87 -25.69 -13.24
C ASP A 541 -25.81 -25.88 -11.72
N LEU A 542 -24.69 -25.48 -11.08
CA LEU A 542 -24.55 -25.59 -9.64
C LEU A 542 -25.51 -24.64 -8.91
N TRP A 543 -25.74 -23.43 -9.43
CA TRP A 543 -26.72 -22.52 -8.86
C TRP A 543 -28.11 -23.16 -8.86
N MET A 544 -28.57 -23.67 -10.01
CA MET A 544 -29.90 -24.29 -10.13
C MET A 544 -30.06 -25.51 -9.22
N LYS A 545 -28.98 -26.27 -9.00
CA LYS A 545 -28.96 -27.42 -8.08
C LYS A 545 -29.07 -27.02 -6.60
N GLU A 546 -28.40 -25.93 -6.22
CA GLU A 546 -28.31 -25.50 -4.81
C GLU A 546 -29.43 -24.53 -4.39
N TYR A 547 -30.08 -23.85 -5.33
CA TYR A 547 -31.18 -22.93 -5.02
C TYR A 547 -32.50 -23.70 -4.83
N PRO A 548 -33.16 -23.60 -3.65
CA PRO A 548 -34.38 -24.34 -3.40
C PRO A 548 -35.54 -23.82 -4.28
N VAL A 549 -36.30 -24.75 -4.85
CA VAL A 549 -37.56 -24.43 -5.54
C VAL A 549 -38.63 -24.13 -4.48
N LYS A 550 -39.31 -22.98 -4.63
CA LYS A 550 -40.41 -22.58 -3.74
C LYS A 550 -41.73 -22.87 -4.41
N GLU A 551 -42.65 -23.46 -3.65
CA GLU A 551 -44.08 -23.46 -3.98
C GLU A 551 -44.66 -22.11 -3.52
N LEU A 552 -45.47 -21.47 -4.36
CA LEU A 552 -46.15 -20.21 -4.04
C LEU A 552 -47.60 -20.53 -3.71
N GLU A 553 -48.10 -19.97 -2.60
CA GLU A 553 -49.50 -20.06 -2.18
C GLU A 553 -50.39 -19.01 -2.86
#